data_AF-A0A6V2GWW5-F1
#
_entry.id   AF-A0A6V2GWW5-F1
#
_cell.length_a   1.000
_cell.length_b   1.000
_cell.length_c   1.000
_cell.angle_alpha   90.00
_cell.angle_beta   90.00
_cell.angle_gamma   90.00
#
_symmetry.space_group_name_H-M   'P 1'
#
loop_
_entity.id
_entity.type
_entity.pdbx_description
1 polymer ?
#
loop_
_entity_poly.entity_id
_entity_poly.type
_entity_poly.pdbx_seq_one_letter_code
_entity_poly.pdbx_strand_id
1 'polypeptide(L)'
;PLHTSSSNTLQRRDSNFFLLIDSHSMTTEPRKLVGYCNRMPMIDSQANRQGNDYVILGPHVTWPGPSPPASLTIDQIDGTRAVGRETYDYMSRGWNLRDGTYKGTVKLEDDTEVSVLIEVSTVC
;
A
#
# COMPACT_ATOMS: atom_id res chain seq x y z
N PRO A 1 -67.79 -13.65 0.59
CA PRO A 1 -66.65 -13.47 1.51
C PRO A 1 -65.85 -14.77 1.68
N LEU A 2 -64.60 -14.79 1.17
CA LEU A 2 -63.45 -15.69 1.49
C LEU A 2 -63.70 -17.22 1.32
N HIS A 3 -62.88 -18.07 0.68
CA HIS A 3 -61.47 -18.04 0.31
C HIS A 3 -61.21 -19.14 -0.76
N THR A 4 -60.17 -18.91 -1.56
CA THR A 4 -59.39 -19.86 -2.39
C THR A 4 -58.87 -21.05 -1.55
N SER A 5 -58.40 -22.20 -2.05
CA SER A 5 -57.56 -22.47 -3.21
C SER A 5 -57.47 -23.98 -3.47
N SER A 6 -57.41 -24.39 -4.74
CA SER A 6 -57.04 -25.75 -5.18
C SER A 6 -55.57 -25.78 -5.62
N SER A 7 -54.90 -26.89 -5.26
CA SER A 7 -53.71 -27.55 -5.82
C SER A 7 -53.02 -26.92 -7.04
N ASN A 8 -51.68 -26.81 -7.05
CA ASN A 8 -50.77 -27.75 -7.71
C ASN A 8 -49.29 -27.35 -7.58
N THR A 9 -48.47 -28.39 -7.48
CA THR A 9 -47.01 -28.55 -7.43
C THR A 9 -46.20 -27.87 -8.55
N LEU A 10 -45.04 -27.28 -8.20
CA LEU A 10 -43.86 -27.07 -9.08
C LEU A 10 -42.62 -26.88 -8.18
N GLN A 11 -41.83 -27.91 -7.88
CA GLN A 11 -40.69 -28.43 -8.64
C GLN A 11 -39.47 -27.49 -8.66
N ARG A 12 -38.45 -27.87 -7.84
CA ARG A 12 -37.00 -27.63 -7.94
C ARG A 12 -36.51 -26.33 -8.60
N ARG A 13 -35.63 -25.59 -7.89
CA ARG A 13 -34.21 -25.44 -8.27
C ARG A 13 -33.43 -24.54 -7.29
N ASP A 14 -32.31 -25.13 -6.86
CA ASP A 14 -31.00 -24.50 -6.73
C ASP A 14 -30.78 -23.48 -5.61
N SER A 15 -30.34 -24.06 -4.49
CA SER A 15 -29.23 -23.58 -3.68
C SER A 15 -28.20 -22.82 -4.53
N ASN A 16 -28.18 -21.50 -4.40
CA ASN A 16 -27.01 -20.64 -4.61
C ASN A 16 -27.34 -19.28 -3.99
N PHE A 17 -27.43 -19.28 -2.66
CA PHE A 17 -27.31 -18.05 -1.89
C PHE A 17 -25.83 -17.65 -1.96
N PHE A 18 -25.44 -16.99 -3.05
CA PHE A 18 -24.17 -16.29 -3.11
C PHE A 18 -24.23 -15.21 -2.02
N LEU A 19 -23.61 -15.51 -0.88
CA LEU A 19 -23.15 -14.49 0.04
C LEU A 19 -22.26 -13.57 -0.78
N LEU A 20 -22.82 -12.43 -1.17
CA LEU A 20 -22.05 -11.23 -1.44
C LEU A 20 -21.27 -11.02 -0.14
N ILE A 21 -20.03 -11.48 -0.09
CA ILE A 21 -19.10 -11.01 0.93
C ILE A 21 -18.98 -9.54 0.60
N ASP A 22 -19.67 -8.71 1.37
CA ASP A 22 -19.39 -7.29 1.45
C ASP A 22 -17.87 -7.21 1.63
N SER A 23 -17.21 -6.83 0.55
CA SER A 23 -15.85 -6.36 0.54
C SER A 23 -15.82 -5.36 1.68
N HIS A 24 -15.30 -5.78 2.83
CA HIS A 24 -14.99 -4.89 3.91
C HIS A 24 -13.97 -3.94 3.29
N SER A 25 -14.44 -2.83 2.73
CA SER A 25 -13.69 -1.61 2.73
C SER A 25 -13.59 -1.25 4.21
N MET A 26 -12.73 -1.97 4.92
CA MET A 26 -12.00 -1.38 6.01
C MET A 26 -11.31 -0.22 5.34
N THR A 27 -11.94 0.95 5.39
CA THR A 27 -11.31 2.24 5.17
C THR A 27 -10.28 2.37 6.28
N THR A 28 -9.24 1.57 6.18
CA THR A 28 -8.10 1.57 7.05
C THR A 28 -7.39 2.84 6.66
N GLU A 29 -7.32 3.79 7.59
CA GLU A 29 -6.59 5.02 7.37
C GLU A 29 -5.20 4.69 6.81
N PRO A 30 -4.80 5.31 5.69
CA PRO A 30 -3.54 4.99 5.05
C PRO A 30 -2.40 5.25 6.04
N ARG A 31 -1.46 4.32 6.10
CA ARG A 31 -0.31 4.44 7.00
C ARG A 31 0.55 5.62 6.57
N LYS A 32 0.86 6.52 7.50
CA LYS A 32 1.70 7.69 7.22
C LYS A 32 3.17 7.32 7.22
N LEU A 33 3.87 7.73 6.17
CA LEU A 33 5.31 7.56 5.98
C LEU A 33 5.96 8.92 5.78
N VAL A 34 7.28 8.98 5.99
CA VAL A 34 8.07 10.18 5.77
C VAL A 34 9.01 9.97 4.59
N GLY A 35 8.99 10.89 3.64
CA GLY A 35 9.89 10.91 2.49
C GLY A 35 10.80 12.13 2.50
N TYR A 36 11.94 11.99 1.85
CA TYR A 36 12.95 13.03 1.77
C TYR A 36 13.43 13.22 0.34
N CYS A 37 13.23 14.44 -0.15
CA CYS A 37 13.88 14.97 -1.34
C CYS A 37 15.30 15.39 -0.92
N ASN A 38 16.28 14.55 -1.20
CA ASN A 38 17.65 14.71 -0.71
C ASN A 38 18.45 15.61 -1.68
N ARG A 39 18.80 16.81 -1.23
CA ARG A 39 19.55 17.79 -2.01
C ARG A 39 20.92 18.10 -1.41
N MET A 40 21.34 17.34 -0.39
CA MET A 40 22.68 17.48 0.17
C MET A 40 23.74 17.27 -0.92
N PRO A 41 24.79 18.12 -0.98
CA PRO A 41 25.85 17.97 -1.97
C PRO A 41 26.61 16.66 -1.75
N MET A 42 26.61 15.80 -2.76
CA MET A 42 27.42 14.57 -2.77
C MET A 42 28.77 14.85 -3.45
N ILE A 43 29.88 14.50 -2.79
CA ILE A 43 31.26 14.72 -3.27
C ILE A 43 31.62 13.81 -4.46
N ASP A 44 30.83 12.77 -4.74
CA ASP A 44 31.07 11.77 -5.78
C ASP A 44 29.78 11.44 -6.55
N SER A 45 29.22 12.40 -7.26
CA SER A 45 28.09 12.17 -8.15
C SER A 45 28.51 11.42 -9.43
N GLN A 46 28.85 10.12 -9.30
CA GLN A 46 28.40 9.22 -10.35
C GLN A 46 26.89 9.36 -10.36
N ALA A 47 26.36 10.00 -11.41
CA ALA A 47 24.93 10.16 -11.61
C ALA A 47 24.29 8.77 -11.66
N ASN A 48 23.96 8.23 -10.50
CA ASN A 48 23.10 7.08 -10.39
C ASN A 48 21.81 7.51 -11.10
N ARG A 49 21.47 6.81 -12.18
CA ARG A 49 20.23 7.07 -12.93
C ARG A 49 18.97 6.87 -12.07
N GLN A 50 19.15 6.33 -10.86
CA GLN A 50 18.16 6.23 -9.80
C GLN A 50 18.34 7.42 -8.87
N GLY A 51 17.24 8.13 -8.59
CA GLY A 51 17.31 9.36 -7.80
C GLY A 51 17.79 9.11 -6.37
N ASN A 52 18.31 10.15 -5.73
CA ASN A 52 18.95 10.12 -4.43
C ASN A 52 17.95 10.25 -3.25
N ASP A 53 16.66 10.33 -3.57
CA ASP A 53 15.58 10.51 -2.61
C ASP A 53 15.18 9.17 -1.99
N TYR A 54 14.63 9.24 -0.78
CA TYR A 54 14.29 8.06 0.01
C TYR A 54 13.03 8.24 0.83
N VAL A 55 12.38 7.12 1.16
CA VAL A 55 11.19 7.05 2.00
C VAL A 55 11.49 6.13 3.17
N ILE A 56 11.21 6.59 4.39
CA ILE A 56 11.30 5.82 5.63
C ILE A 56 9.93 5.20 5.89
N LEU A 57 9.86 3.87 5.88
CA LEU A 57 8.65 3.09 6.13
C LEU A 57 8.40 2.90 7.64
N GLY A 58 9.40 3.21 8.46
CA GLY A 58 9.38 3.20 9.91
C GLY A 58 10.06 1.98 10.53
N PRO A 59 10.05 1.88 11.88
CA PRO A 59 10.84 0.90 12.60
C PRO A 59 10.38 -0.54 12.32
N HIS A 60 11.31 -1.49 12.42
CA HIS A 60 11.02 -2.91 12.13
C HIS A 60 9.81 -3.46 12.89
N VAL A 61 9.62 -3.03 14.14
CA VAL A 61 8.57 -3.52 15.04
C VAL A 61 7.17 -2.98 14.75
N THR A 62 7.05 -2.00 13.86
CA THR A 62 5.78 -1.29 13.62
C THR A 62 4.96 -1.87 12.47
N TRP A 63 5.51 -2.82 11.72
CA TRP A 63 4.80 -3.47 10.61
C TRP A 63 4.03 -4.69 11.13
N PRO A 64 2.72 -4.78 10.82
CA PRO A 64 1.88 -5.83 11.36
C PRO A 64 2.22 -7.19 10.72
N GLY A 65 2.32 -8.21 11.57
CA GLY A 65 2.53 -9.59 11.12
C GLY A 65 4.00 -10.00 11.04
N PRO A 66 4.25 -11.27 10.68
CA PRO A 66 5.60 -11.81 10.55
C PRO A 66 6.32 -11.33 9.28
N SER A 67 5.57 -10.76 8.32
CA SER A 67 6.01 -10.47 6.97
C SER A 67 6.52 -9.03 6.88
N PRO A 68 7.82 -8.80 6.60
CA PRO A 68 8.36 -7.47 6.45
C PRO A 68 7.90 -6.80 5.14
N PRO A 69 8.03 -5.48 5.03
CA PRO A 69 7.83 -4.76 3.77
C PRO A 69 8.85 -5.20 2.72
N ALA A 70 8.37 -5.50 1.51
CA ALA A 70 9.21 -5.94 0.39
C ALA A 70 9.40 -4.83 -0.65
N SER A 71 8.34 -4.08 -0.98
CA SER A 71 8.40 -3.02 -1.99
C SER A 71 7.45 -1.87 -1.71
N LEU A 72 7.80 -0.69 -2.23
CA LEU A 72 6.96 0.50 -2.23
C LEU A 72 6.65 0.93 -3.67
N THR A 73 5.37 1.15 -3.96
CA THR A 73 4.87 1.81 -5.17
C THR A 73 4.32 3.17 -4.79
N ILE A 74 4.61 4.19 -5.59
CA ILE A 74 4.10 5.57 -5.39
C ILE A 74 3.22 5.93 -6.58
N ASP A 75 1.93 6.18 -6.38
CA ASP A 75 0.96 6.29 -7.47
C ASP A 75 1.29 7.42 -8.46
N GLN A 76 1.82 8.54 -7.95
CA GLN A 76 2.17 9.71 -8.75
C GLN A 76 3.53 9.57 -9.45
N ILE A 77 4.30 8.51 -9.15
CA ILE A 77 5.61 8.23 -9.73
C ILE A 77 5.54 6.81 -10.27
N ASP A 78 5.28 6.66 -11.57
CA ASP A 78 5.15 5.34 -12.21
C ASP A 78 6.42 4.49 -11.98
N GLY A 79 6.38 3.68 -10.93
CA GLY A 79 7.58 3.07 -10.37
C GLY A 79 7.34 2.37 -9.04
N THR A 80 7.91 1.17 -8.96
CA THR A 80 8.08 0.42 -7.73
C THR A 80 9.56 0.36 -7.39
N ARG A 81 9.89 0.42 -6.09
CA ARG A 81 11.25 0.21 -5.59
C ARG A 81 11.23 -0.80 -4.46
N ALA A 82 12.33 -1.53 -4.35
CA ALA A 82 12.55 -2.42 -3.23
C ALA A 82 12.58 -1.62 -1.92
N VAL A 83 12.15 -2.27 -0.85
CA VAL A 83 12.36 -1.82 0.52
C VAL A 83 13.52 -2.61 1.10
N GLY A 84 14.53 -1.89 1.56
CA GLY A 84 15.65 -2.45 2.31
C GLY A 84 15.41 -2.37 3.80
N ARG A 85 15.90 -3.39 4.52
CA ARG A 85 16.04 -3.35 5.97
C ARG A 85 17.33 -2.64 6.33
N GLU A 86 17.24 -1.48 6.97
CA GLU A 86 18.40 -0.74 7.48
C GLU A 86 18.61 -1.07 8.97
N THR A 87 19.48 -0.34 9.67
CA THR A 87 19.81 -0.63 11.09
C THR A 87 18.58 -0.62 12.00
N TYR A 88 17.67 0.33 11.82
CA TYR A 88 16.51 0.52 12.70
C TYR A 88 15.16 0.51 11.96
N ASP A 89 15.17 0.96 10.70
CA ASP A 89 13.98 1.20 9.91
C ASP A 89 13.99 0.45 8.60
N TYR A 90 12.81 0.21 8.06
CA TYR A 90 12.65 -0.11 6.66
C TYR A 90 12.75 1.17 5.82
N MET A 91 13.51 1.13 4.73
CA MET A 91 13.70 2.28 3.83
C MET A 91 13.61 1.88 2.37
N SER A 92 13.01 2.73 1.56
CA SER A 92 13.02 2.63 0.11
C SER A 92 13.82 3.79 -0.49
N ARG A 93 14.78 3.50 -1.37
CA ARG A 93 15.68 4.49 -1.99
C ARG A 93 15.54 4.47 -3.50
N GLY A 94 16.17 5.42 -4.19
CA GLY A 94 16.19 5.44 -5.66
C GLY A 94 15.06 6.27 -6.26
N TRP A 95 14.47 7.18 -5.48
CA TRP A 95 13.31 7.97 -5.87
C TRP A 95 13.70 9.35 -6.42
N ASN A 96 12.80 9.94 -7.20
CA ASN A 96 12.84 11.33 -7.63
C ASN A 96 11.58 12.03 -7.10
N LEU A 97 11.65 12.54 -5.88
CA LEU A 97 10.57 13.15 -5.13
C LEU A 97 10.64 14.68 -5.20
N ARG A 98 9.52 15.32 -4.85
CA ARG A 98 9.39 16.76 -4.59
C ARG A 98 8.59 16.94 -3.31
N ASP A 99 8.66 18.12 -2.72
CA ASP A 99 7.86 18.43 -1.53
C ASP A 99 6.37 18.24 -1.81
N GLY A 100 5.67 17.66 -0.84
CA GLY A 100 4.24 17.41 -0.93
C GLY A 100 3.83 16.05 -0.40
N THR A 101 2.59 15.68 -0.68
CA THR A 101 2.01 14.41 -0.23
C THR A 101 1.80 13.48 -1.40
N TYR A 102 2.31 12.25 -1.27
CA TYR A 102 2.11 11.18 -2.22
C TYR A 102 1.21 10.09 -1.65
N LYS A 103 0.58 9.35 -2.55
CA LYS A 103 -0.16 8.12 -2.21
C LYS A 103 0.61 6.95 -2.76
N GLY A 104 0.46 5.80 -2.13
CA GLY A 104 1.09 4.60 -2.63
C GLY A 104 0.65 3.36 -1.88
N THR A 105 1.34 2.29 -2.20
CA THR A 105 1.11 0.98 -1.62
C THR A 105 2.43 0.35 -1.25
N VAL A 106 2.52 -0.12 -0.01
CA VAL A 106 3.57 -1.01 0.43
C VAL A 106 3.08 -2.44 0.28
N LYS A 107 3.85 -3.26 -0.42
CA LYS A 107 3.61 -4.70 -0.53
C LYS A 107 4.54 -5.43 0.44
N LEU A 108 3.97 -6.28 1.29
CA LEU A 108 4.69 -7.14 2.22
C LEU A 108 5.16 -8.42 1.51
N GLU A 109 6.06 -9.17 2.15
CA GLU A 109 6.56 -10.44 1.61
C GLU A 109 5.48 -11.53 1.43
N ASP A 110 4.37 -11.45 2.15
CA ASP A 110 3.21 -12.34 2.00
C ASP A 110 2.18 -11.84 0.98
N ASP A 111 2.59 -10.90 0.12
CA ASP A 111 1.76 -10.22 -0.87
C ASP A 111 0.63 -9.33 -0.28
N THR A 112 0.54 -9.18 1.04
CA THR A 112 -0.39 -8.22 1.65
C THR A 112 -0.03 -6.80 1.22
N GLU A 113 -1.04 -6.02 0.86
CA GLU A 113 -0.89 -4.63 0.46
C GLU A 113 -1.40 -3.68 1.55
N VAL A 114 -0.60 -2.65 1.84
CA VAL A 114 -0.91 -1.61 2.82
C VAL A 114 -0.89 -0.27 2.11
N SER A 115 -2.03 0.42 2.08
CA SER A 115 -2.12 1.78 1.55
C SER A 115 -1.37 2.77 2.43
N VAL A 116 -0.64 3.70 1.80
CA VAL A 116 0.21 4.67 2.50
C VAL A 116 -0.01 6.10 1.99
N LEU A 117 0.23 7.06 2.88
CA LEU A 117 0.43 8.47 2.56
C LEU A 117 1.87 8.84 2.91
N ILE A 118 2.60 9.42 1.96
CA ILE A 118 4.01 9.78 2.13
C ILE A 118 4.12 11.29 2.14
N GLU A 119 4.50 11.86 3.28
CA GLU A 119 4.78 13.29 3.41
C GLU A 119 6.26 13.53 3.09
N VAL A 120 6.52 14.22 1.99
CA VAL A 120 7.87 14.50 1.49
C VAL A 120 8.26 15.92 1.84
N SER A 121 9.48 16.06 2.37
CA SER A 121 10.15 17.35 2.57
C SER A 121 11.57 17.34 2.00
N THR A 122 12.06 18.51 1.61
CA THR A 122 13.43 18.66 1.10
C THR A 122 14.41 18.81 2.26
N VAL A 123 15.52 18.09 2.16
CA VAL A 123 16.68 18.23 3.05
C VAL A 123 17.88 18.74 2.24
N CYS A 124 18.52 19.78 2.76
CA CYS A 124 19.59 20.53 2.11
C CYS A 124 20.85 20.53 2.97
#